data_AF-A0A9D4FUK6-F1
#
_entry.id   AF-A0A9D4FUK6-F1
#
_cell.length_a   1.000
_cell.length_b   1.000
_cell.length_c   1.000
_cell.angle_alpha   90.00
_cell.angle_beta   90.00
_cell.angle_gamma   90.00
#
_symmetry.space_group_name_H-M   'P 1'
#
loop_
_entity.id
_entity.type
_entity.pdbx_description
1 polymer ?
#
loop_
_entity_poly.entity_id
_entity_poly.type
_entity_poly.pdbx_seq_one_letter_code
_entity_poly.pdbx_strand_id
1 'polypeptide(L)'
;MGDCRKWRSTEFKSSEEIRVIEMFKDVWGAGPHTARTWYQQGLRTLEDLRTKTNLTHQQNVGLRCYHDFLDRMPRAEAAEIEKVMVEAAESLQEGVLAQACGSYRRGKATCGDVDVQVTYPDGKSHRGLFGKLLAKLKKDGMC
;
A
#
# COMPACT_ATOMS: atom_id res chain seq x y z
N MET A 1 9.92 -41.97 -0.23
CA MET A 1 8.58 -41.53 0.23
C MET A 1 8.78 -40.74 1.51
N GLY A 2 8.87 -39.42 1.41
CA GLY A 2 9.16 -38.53 2.54
C GLY A 2 7.92 -38.31 3.40
N ASP A 3 8.06 -38.58 4.69
CA ASP A 3 7.00 -38.48 5.69
C ASP A 3 6.45 -37.05 5.81
N CYS A 4 5.19 -36.86 5.44
CA CYS A 4 4.45 -35.60 5.46
C CYS A 4 3.96 -35.23 6.89
N ARG A 5 4.58 -35.76 7.95
CA ARG A 5 4.19 -35.52 9.35
C ARG A 5 4.97 -34.42 10.07
N LYS A 6 5.70 -33.56 9.33
CA LYS A 6 6.48 -32.43 9.91
C LYS A 6 5.85 -31.04 9.81
N TRP A 7 4.60 -30.91 9.35
CA TRP A 7 3.84 -29.64 9.36
C TRP A 7 2.95 -29.46 10.60
N ARG A 8 3.25 -30.17 11.69
CA ARG A 8 2.46 -30.10 12.92
C ARG A 8 3.25 -29.40 14.02
N SER A 9 3.46 -28.10 13.87
CA SER A 9 3.81 -27.23 15.01
C SER A 9 3.48 -25.77 14.72
N THR A 10 2.29 -25.37 15.14
CA THR A 10 2.00 -24.25 16.04
C THR A 10 0.48 -24.18 16.17
N GLU A 11 0.00 -24.22 17.41
CA GLU A 11 -1.37 -24.01 17.91
C GLU A 11 -2.49 -23.86 16.86
N PHE A 12 -3.50 -24.73 16.92
CA PHE A 12 -4.78 -24.50 16.24
C PHE A 12 -5.40 -23.21 16.77
N LYS A 13 -5.07 -22.08 16.15
CA LYS A 13 -5.71 -20.79 16.41
C LYS A 13 -7.20 -20.93 16.12
N SER A 14 -8.04 -20.29 16.93
CA SER A 14 -9.47 -20.30 16.67
C SER A 14 -9.74 -19.70 15.29
N SER A 15 -10.76 -20.21 14.60
CA SER A 15 -11.15 -19.65 13.30
C SER A 15 -11.48 -18.15 13.40
N GLU A 16 -11.93 -17.69 14.58
CA GLU A 16 -12.16 -16.28 14.91
C GLU A 16 -10.85 -15.48 14.98
N GLU A 17 -9.85 -15.95 15.73
CA GLU A 17 -8.57 -15.25 15.87
C GLU A 17 -7.94 -14.99 14.50
N ILE A 18 -7.93 -16.01 13.64
CA ILE A 18 -7.38 -15.88 12.29
C ILE A 18 -8.17 -14.82 11.51
N ARG A 19 -9.51 -14.88 11.52
CA ARG A 19 -10.35 -13.90 10.79
C ARG A 19 -10.09 -12.46 11.25
N VAL A 20 -10.05 -12.23 12.55
CA VAL A 20 -9.86 -10.88 13.11
C VAL A 20 -8.46 -10.35 12.81
N ILE A 21 -7.42 -11.18 12.97
CA ILE A 21 -6.04 -10.78 12.67
C ILE A 21 -5.87 -10.46 11.19
N GLU A 22 -6.46 -11.26 10.28
CA GLU A 22 -6.40 -10.98 8.84
C GLU A 22 -7.10 -9.66 8.51
N MET A 23 -8.31 -9.42 9.02
CA MET A 23 -9.01 -8.14 8.86
C MET A 23 -8.19 -6.95 9.39
N PHE A 24 -7.51 -7.09 10.53
CA PHE A 24 -6.65 -6.04 11.06
C PHE A 24 -5.38 -5.81 10.24
N LYS A 25 -4.83 -6.84 9.58
CA LYS A 25 -3.66 -6.70 8.69
C LYS A 25 -3.99 -5.92 7.41
N ASP A 26 -5.26 -5.91 7.00
CA ASP A 26 -5.73 -5.15 5.85
C ASP A 26 -5.77 -3.63 6.12
N VAL A 27 -5.63 -3.20 7.38
CA VAL A 27 -5.48 -1.78 7.72
C VAL A 27 -4.08 -1.30 7.33
N TRP A 28 -4.00 -0.36 6.39
CA TRP A 28 -2.70 0.21 6.00
C TRP A 28 -1.95 0.81 7.20
N GLY A 29 -0.68 0.40 7.37
CA GLY A 29 0.13 0.73 8.54
C GLY A 29 -0.01 -0.24 9.72
N ALA A 30 -0.75 -1.34 9.58
CA ALA A 30 -0.84 -2.41 10.57
C ALA A 30 -0.13 -3.69 10.10
N GLY A 31 1.05 -3.97 10.69
CA GLY A 31 1.76 -5.21 10.45
C GLY A 31 1.19 -6.39 11.25
N PRO A 32 1.69 -7.63 11.01
CA PRO A 32 1.25 -8.83 11.75
C PRO A 32 1.43 -8.75 13.27
N HIS A 33 2.38 -7.95 13.75
CA HIS A 33 2.58 -7.70 15.18
C HIS A 33 1.48 -6.79 15.73
N THR A 34 1.25 -5.63 15.12
CA THR A 34 0.20 -4.68 15.49
C THR A 34 -1.19 -5.35 15.52
N ALA A 35 -1.53 -6.11 14.48
CA ALA A 35 -2.80 -6.83 14.39
C ALA A 35 -2.99 -7.82 15.56
N ARG A 36 -1.93 -8.54 15.96
CA ARG A 36 -1.98 -9.45 17.12
C ARG A 36 -2.13 -8.68 18.42
N THR A 37 -1.42 -7.56 18.59
CA THR A 37 -1.51 -6.72 19.78
C THR A 37 -2.95 -6.22 19.97
N TRP A 38 -3.60 -5.73 18.91
CA TRP A 38 -5.01 -5.32 18.97
C TRP A 38 -5.94 -6.47 19.33
N TYR A 39 -5.71 -7.66 18.77
CA TYR A 39 -6.49 -8.84 19.14
C TYR A 39 -6.30 -9.21 20.63
N GLN A 40 -5.08 -9.19 21.13
CA GLN A 40 -4.77 -9.47 22.54
C GLN A 40 -5.36 -8.43 23.50
N GLN A 41 -5.53 -7.18 23.04
CA GLN A 41 -6.24 -6.11 23.76
C GLN A 41 -7.77 -6.31 23.77
N GLY A 42 -8.28 -7.37 23.14
CA GLY A 42 -9.72 -7.66 23.08
C GLY A 42 -10.46 -6.97 21.94
N LEU A 43 -9.75 -6.28 21.04
CA LEU A 43 -10.37 -5.63 19.88
C LEU A 43 -10.76 -6.69 18.83
N ARG A 44 -11.94 -6.56 18.25
CA ARG A 44 -12.48 -7.55 17.29
C ARG A 44 -13.00 -6.94 15.99
N THR A 45 -13.23 -5.63 15.96
CA THR A 45 -13.84 -4.92 14.82
C THR A 45 -13.03 -3.68 14.42
N LEU A 46 -13.25 -3.17 13.20
CA LEU A 46 -12.66 -1.89 12.79
C LEU A 46 -13.18 -0.72 13.64
N GLU A 47 -14.40 -0.81 14.16
CA GLU A 47 -14.97 0.21 15.07
C GLU A 47 -14.26 0.23 16.42
N ASP A 48 -13.84 -0.93 16.93
CA ASP A 48 -12.99 -1.00 18.12
C ASP A 48 -11.68 -0.25 17.89
N LEU A 49 -11.09 -0.34 16.69
CA LEU A 49 -9.87 0.40 16.37
C LEU A 49 -10.11 1.92 16.34
N ARG A 50 -11.29 2.36 15.88
CA ARG A 50 -11.64 3.79 15.83
C ARG A 50 -11.89 4.40 17.21
N THR A 51 -12.44 3.62 18.13
CA THR A 51 -13.00 4.15 19.39
C THR A 51 -12.22 3.78 20.64
N LYS A 52 -11.44 2.69 20.61
CA LYS A 52 -10.85 2.09 21.83
C LYS A 52 -9.33 2.09 21.85
N THR A 53 -8.66 2.61 20.82
CA THR A 53 -7.19 2.64 20.77
C THR A 53 -6.66 3.89 20.08
N ASN A 54 -5.42 4.23 20.38
CA ASN A 54 -4.71 5.32 19.73
C ASN A 54 -3.95 4.78 18.53
N LEU A 55 -4.30 5.29 17.35
CA LEU A 55 -3.71 4.89 16.09
C LEU A 55 -2.67 5.90 15.64
N THR A 56 -1.66 5.43 14.91
CA THR A 56 -0.73 6.33 14.22
C THR A 56 -1.46 7.12 13.12
N HIS A 57 -0.89 8.23 12.65
CA HIS A 57 -1.48 8.98 11.53
C HIS A 57 -1.73 8.07 10.31
N GLN A 58 -0.76 7.22 9.96
CA GLN A 58 -0.88 6.26 8.88
C GLN A 58 -2.04 5.27 9.07
N GLN A 59 -2.18 4.70 10.27
CA GLN A 59 -3.27 3.76 10.59
C GLN A 59 -4.65 4.43 10.55
N ASN A 60 -4.74 5.70 10.95
CA ASN A 60 -5.98 6.47 10.82
C ASN A 60 -6.37 6.66 9.34
N VAL A 61 -5.41 6.96 8.47
CA VAL A 61 -5.64 7.00 7.01
C VAL A 61 -6.05 5.62 6.50
N GLY A 62 -5.34 4.57 6.93
CA GLY A 62 -5.64 3.18 6.57
C GLY A 62 -7.06 2.75 6.97
N LEU A 63 -7.56 3.17 8.13
CA LEU A 63 -8.94 2.91 8.52
C LEU A 63 -9.95 3.74 7.73
N ARG A 64 -9.63 5.01 7.44
CA ARG A 64 -10.54 5.88 6.66
C ARG A 64 -10.72 5.36 5.24
N CYS A 65 -9.64 4.87 4.63
CA CYS A 65 -9.60 4.37 3.25
C CYS A 65 -9.62 2.82 3.18
N TYR A 66 -10.08 2.14 4.23
CA TYR A 66 -9.95 0.68 4.37
C TYR A 66 -10.56 -0.08 3.18
N HIS A 67 -11.79 0.27 2.80
CA HIS A 67 -12.46 -0.39 1.68
C HIS A 67 -11.83 -0.04 0.33
N ASP A 68 -11.46 1.24 0.13
CA ASP A 68 -10.83 1.71 -1.11
C ASP A 68 -9.46 1.05 -1.34
N PHE A 69 -8.66 0.85 -0.28
CA PHE A 69 -7.36 0.18 -0.39
C PHE A 69 -7.46 -1.34 -0.59
N LEU A 70 -8.58 -1.94 -0.21
CA LEU A 70 -8.86 -3.35 -0.51
C LEU A 70 -9.40 -3.54 -1.93
N ASP A 71 -10.05 -2.53 -2.49
CA ASP A 71 -10.56 -2.59 -3.84
C ASP A 71 -9.42 -2.58 -4.86
N ARG A 72 -9.63 -3.32 -5.96
CA ARG A 72 -8.63 -3.51 -7.01
C ARG A 72 -8.95 -2.58 -8.17
N MET A 73 -8.10 -1.58 -8.41
CA MET A 73 -8.26 -0.70 -9.56
C MET A 73 -8.11 -1.46 -10.90
N PRO A 74 -8.91 -1.14 -11.92
CA PRO A 74 -8.69 -1.60 -13.28
C PRO A 74 -7.34 -1.11 -13.82
N ARG A 75 -6.75 -1.88 -14.75
CA ARG A 75 -5.50 -1.48 -15.40
C ARG A 75 -5.56 -0.10 -16.09
N ALA A 76 -6.72 0.28 -16.62
CA ALA A 76 -6.90 1.58 -17.27
C ALA A 76 -6.70 2.74 -16.29
N GLU A 77 -7.18 2.60 -15.05
CA GLU A 77 -6.97 3.59 -14.00
C GLU A 77 -5.49 3.71 -13.64
N ALA A 78 -4.77 2.58 -13.52
CA ALA A 78 -3.33 2.58 -13.29
C ALA A 78 -2.54 3.29 -14.41
N ALA A 79 -3.00 3.20 -15.67
CA ALA A 79 -2.39 3.89 -16.80
C ALA A 79 -2.60 5.41 -16.73
N GLU A 80 -3.76 5.88 -16.28
CA GLU A 80 -4.00 7.31 -16.06
C GLU A 80 -3.12 7.87 -14.93
N ILE A 81 -2.92 7.09 -13.86
CA ILE A 81 -1.98 7.47 -12.77
C ILE A 81 -0.54 7.56 -13.31
N GLU A 82 -0.09 6.59 -14.11
CA GLU A 82 1.22 6.64 -14.77
C GLU A 82 1.38 7.91 -15.60
N LYS A 83 0.37 8.24 -16.42
CA LYS A 83 0.37 9.43 -17.27
C LYS A 83 0.50 10.72 -16.46
N VAL A 84 -0.30 10.90 -15.40
CA VAL A 84 -0.21 12.07 -14.51
C VAL A 84 1.20 12.20 -13.90
N MET A 85 1.79 11.07 -13.48
CA MET A 85 3.13 11.06 -12.91
C MET A 85 4.22 11.43 -13.93
N VAL A 86 4.11 10.93 -15.16
CA VAL A 86 5.01 11.26 -16.27
C VAL A 86 4.94 12.75 -16.60
N GLU A 87 3.73 13.27 -16.86
CA GLU A 87 3.52 14.68 -17.19
C GLU A 87 4.01 15.60 -16.06
N ALA A 88 3.76 15.22 -14.80
CA ALA A 88 4.23 15.99 -13.65
C ALA A 88 5.76 15.99 -13.55
N ALA A 89 6.41 14.85 -13.76
CA ALA A 89 7.87 14.76 -13.74
C ALA A 89 8.49 15.56 -14.88
N GLU A 90 8.02 15.38 -16.12
CA GLU A 90 8.53 16.06 -17.32
C GLU A 90 8.39 17.58 -17.21
N SER A 91 7.27 18.07 -16.64
CA SER A 91 7.08 19.51 -16.41
C SER A 91 8.08 20.13 -15.42
N LEU A 92 8.67 19.32 -14.54
CA LEU A 92 9.65 19.79 -13.55
C LEU A 92 11.08 19.71 -14.07
N GLN A 93 11.36 18.75 -14.95
CA GLN A 93 12.69 18.53 -15.50
C GLN A 93 12.59 17.82 -16.84
N GLU A 94 12.91 18.54 -17.91
CA GLU A 94 12.99 18.00 -19.26
C GLU A 94 13.97 16.82 -19.31
N GLY A 95 13.59 15.73 -19.99
CA GLY A 95 14.42 14.53 -20.14
C GLY A 95 14.40 13.56 -18.95
N VAL A 96 13.62 13.83 -17.91
CA VAL A 96 13.36 12.85 -16.84
C VAL A 96 12.56 11.67 -17.39
N LEU A 97 12.83 10.47 -16.87
CA LEU A 97 12.10 9.26 -17.19
C LEU A 97 11.25 8.85 -15.99
N ALA A 98 9.96 8.64 -16.20
CA ALA A 98 9.05 8.06 -15.21
C ALA A 98 8.32 6.86 -15.82
N GLN A 99 8.18 5.78 -15.07
CA GLN A 99 7.55 4.56 -15.57
C GLN A 99 6.86 3.78 -14.44
N ALA A 100 5.62 3.34 -14.70
CA ALA A 100 4.91 2.44 -13.81
C ALA A 100 5.53 1.02 -13.84
N CYS A 101 5.66 0.45 -12.65
CA CYS A 101 6.37 -0.77 -12.33
C CYS A 101 5.39 -1.79 -11.73
N GLY A 102 5.86 -2.63 -10.80
CA GLY A 102 4.98 -3.47 -10.01
C GLY A 102 4.12 -4.45 -10.80
N SER A 103 2.92 -4.68 -10.29
CA SER A 103 1.93 -5.57 -10.91
C SER A 103 1.48 -5.08 -12.29
N TYR A 104 1.43 -3.76 -12.47
CA TYR A 104 1.10 -3.12 -13.73
C TYR A 104 2.10 -3.47 -14.83
N ARG A 105 3.41 -3.35 -14.58
CA ARG A 105 4.45 -3.72 -15.57
C ARG A 105 4.46 -5.22 -15.89
N ARG A 106 4.02 -6.07 -14.96
CA ARG A 106 3.86 -7.53 -15.17
C ARG A 106 2.58 -7.91 -15.93
N GLY A 107 1.79 -6.94 -16.41
CA GLY A 107 0.61 -7.19 -17.23
C GLY A 107 -0.62 -7.69 -16.47
N LYS A 108 -0.72 -7.44 -15.15
CA LYS A 108 -1.95 -7.78 -14.41
C LYS A 108 -3.13 -6.93 -14.90
N ALA A 109 -4.32 -7.55 -14.95
CA ALA A 109 -5.56 -6.91 -15.40
C ALA A 109 -6.13 -5.90 -14.38
N THR A 110 -5.84 -6.12 -13.09
CA THR A 110 -6.15 -5.18 -12.01
C THR A 110 -4.91 -4.93 -11.17
N CYS A 111 -4.85 -3.76 -10.55
CA CYS A 111 -3.77 -3.28 -9.68
C CYS A 111 -4.33 -2.95 -8.28
N GLY A 112 -3.47 -2.82 -7.28
CA GLY A 112 -3.89 -2.47 -5.90
C GLY A 112 -3.24 -1.16 -5.48
N ASP A 113 -2.03 -0.97 -5.97
CA ASP A 113 -1.26 0.26 -5.98
C ASP A 113 -0.59 0.43 -7.35
N VAL A 114 0.00 1.61 -7.54
CA VAL A 114 0.83 1.94 -8.70
C VAL A 114 2.22 2.31 -8.21
N ASP A 115 3.19 1.42 -8.46
CA ASP A 115 4.60 1.71 -8.23
C ASP A 115 5.15 2.52 -9.41
N VAL A 116 5.73 3.71 -9.19
CA VAL A 116 6.37 4.49 -10.26
C VAL A 116 7.86 4.69 -9.96
N GLN A 117 8.71 4.30 -10.92
CA GLN A 117 10.13 4.61 -10.87
C GLN A 117 10.39 5.92 -11.63
N VAL A 118 11.11 6.85 -11.00
CA VAL A 118 11.53 8.13 -11.62
C VAL A 118 13.05 8.21 -11.62
N THR A 119 13.65 8.50 -12.77
CA THR A 119 15.11 8.56 -12.95
C THR A 119 15.49 9.56 -14.05
N TYR A 120 16.79 9.72 -14.27
CA TYR A 120 17.35 10.52 -15.36
C TYR A 120 18.43 9.70 -16.07
N PRO A 121 18.64 9.85 -17.39
CA PRO A 121 19.60 9.03 -18.15
C PRO A 121 21.03 8.97 -17.58
N ASP A 122 21.48 10.05 -16.94
CA ASP A 122 22.83 10.14 -16.34
C ASP A 122 22.95 9.47 -14.95
N GLY A 123 21.84 8.94 -14.42
CA GLY A 123 21.76 8.34 -13.08
C GLY A 123 21.97 9.30 -11.90
N LYS A 124 22.02 10.62 -12.13
CA LYS A 124 22.35 11.63 -11.11
C LYS A 124 21.39 12.81 -11.08
N SER A 125 20.93 13.27 -12.24
CA SER A 125 20.15 14.50 -12.36
C SER A 125 18.74 14.41 -11.79
N HIS A 126 18.24 13.21 -11.43
CA HIS A 126 16.98 13.05 -10.70
C HIS A 126 17.10 13.39 -9.19
N ARG A 127 18.31 13.65 -8.68
CA ARG A 127 18.52 13.95 -7.25
C ARG A 127 17.74 15.19 -6.81
N GLY A 128 16.99 15.04 -5.72
CA GLY A 128 16.15 16.11 -5.17
C GLY A 128 14.82 16.32 -5.91
N LEU A 129 14.55 15.59 -7.01
CA LEU A 129 13.32 15.72 -7.77
C LEU A 129 12.09 15.27 -6.98
N PHE A 130 12.21 14.22 -6.16
CA PHE A 130 11.08 13.66 -5.39
C PHE A 130 10.33 14.72 -4.58
N GLY A 131 11.06 15.59 -3.86
CA GLY A 131 10.44 16.65 -3.06
C GLY A 131 9.66 17.66 -3.91
N LYS A 132 10.20 18.02 -5.09
CA LYS A 132 9.54 18.92 -6.05
C LYS A 132 8.30 18.27 -6.66
N LEU A 133 8.42 17.00 -7.04
CA LEU A 133 7.32 16.21 -7.60
C LEU A 133 6.17 16.09 -6.60
N LEU A 134 6.47 15.74 -5.35
CA LEU A 134 5.46 15.68 -4.29
C LEU A 134 4.80 17.04 -4.06
N ALA A 135 5.57 18.13 -4.00
CA ALA A 135 5.02 19.47 -3.83
C ALA A 135 4.09 19.87 -5.00
N LYS A 136 4.46 19.52 -6.23
CA LYS A 136 3.62 19.73 -7.42
C LYS A 136 2.32 18.93 -7.33
N LEU A 137 2.38 17.63 -7.06
CA LEU A 137 1.18 16.79 -6.97
C LEU A 137 0.21 17.26 -5.88
N LYS A 138 0.73 17.75 -4.75
CA LYS A 138 -0.10 18.38 -3.70
C LYS A 138 -0.79 19.65 -4.19
N LYS A 139 -0.06 20.51 -4.90
CA LYS A 139 -0.61 21.74 -5.48
C LYS A 139 -1.72 21.45 -6.49
N ASP A 140 -1.59 20.36 -7.22
CA ASP A 140 -2.56 19.90 -8.22
C ASP A 140 -3.74 19.11 -7.61
N GLY A 141 -3.78 18.96 -6.28
CA GLY A 141 -4.88 18.31 -5.56
C GLY A 141 -4.84 16.79 -5.51
N MET A 142 -3.69 16.18 -5.84
CA MET A 142 -3.55 14.72 -5.94
C MET A 142 -3.06 14.06 -4.64
N CYS A 143 -2.60 14.83 -3.64
CA CYS A 143 -2.10 14.31 -2.36
C CYS A 143 -2.06 15.35 -1.22
#